data_AF-A0A7V3H3X6-F1
#
_entry.id   AF-A0A7V3H3X6-F1
#
_cell.length_a   1.000
_cell.length_b   1.000
_cell.length_c   1.000
_cell.angle_alpha   90.00
_cell.angle_beta   90.00
_cell.angle_gamma   90.00
#
_symmetry.space_group_name_H-M   'P 1'
#
loop_
_entity.id
_entity.type
_entity.pdbx_description
1 polymer ?
#
loop_
_entity_poly.entity_id
_entity_poly.type
_entity_poly.pdbx_seq_one_letter_code
_entity_poly.pdbx_strand_id
1 'polypeptide(L)'
;KNLERVLAVAEGMAPVVLWIDEIEKGFAYTRTGDSDAGLSKRLYGRLLTWLQERKGPVFLVATCNDVESLPPEMMRKGRFDEVFFVDLPTAEERAEILRIHLARRKRDPGRFDLAALAAASEGFSGAELEQAIVAALHAAFSRKSELSTALILEELRSTRPLSVLRREEIEALRAWAAGRTVPAS
;
A
#
# COMPACT_ATOMS: atom_id res chain seq x y z
N LYS A 1 -9.74 14.14 -21.55
CA LYS A 1 -8.83 14.29 -22.71
C LYS A 1 -7.44 13.70 -22.45
N ASN A 2 -6.86 13.82 -21.25
CA ASN A 2 -5.53 13.26 -20.98
C ASN A 2 -5.51 11.72 -20.85
N LEU A 3 -6.51 11.11 -20.19
CA LEU A 3 -6.56 9.65 -19.99
C LEU A 3 -6.59 8.86 -21.32
N GLU A 4 -7.46 9.22 -22.27
CA GLU A 4 -7.55 8.53 -23.57
C GLU A 4 -6.24 8.57 -24.34
N ARG A 5 -5.52 9.69 -24.29
CA ARG A 5 -4.20 9.82 -24.91
C ARG A 5 -3.18 8.90 -24.24
N VAL A 6 -3.18 8.82 -22.91
CA VAL A 6 -2.28 7.92 -22.16
C VAL A 6 -2.58 6.46 -22.51
N LEU A 7 -3.86 6.07 -22.55
CA LEU A 7 -4.27 4.71 -22.90
C LEU A 7 -3.90 4.36 -24.35
N ALA A 8 -4.10 5.28 -25.30
CA ALA A 8 -3.68 5.07 -26.69
C ALA A 8 -2.16 4.95 -26.84
N VAL A 9 -1.39 5.72 -26.07
CA VAL A 9 0.07 5.58 -26.03
C VAL A 9 0.47 4.22 -25.45
N ALA A 10 -0.16 3.79 -24.35
CA ALA A 10 0.12 2.48 -23.75
C ALA A 10 -0.18 1.33 -24.73
N GLU A 11 -1.29 1.41 -25.49
CA GLU A 11 -1.59 0.43 -26.54
C GLU A 11 -0.58 0.47 -27.69
N GLY A 12 -0.20 1.66 -28.15
CA GLY A 12 0.78 1.82 -29.23
C GLY A 12 2.19 1.34 -28.86
N MET A 13 2.48 1.27 -27.55
CA MET A 13 3.75 0.77 -27.02
C MET A 13 3.72 -0.71 -26.65
N ALA A 14 2.56 -1.39 -26.74
CA ALA A 14 2.42 -2.76 -26.29
C ALA A 14 3.47 -3.71 -26.94
N PRO A 15 4.05 -4.67 -26.19
CA PRO A 15 3.69 -5.09 -24.84
C PRO A 15 4.28 -4.20 -23.72
N VAL A 16 3.44 -3.75 -22.78
CA VAL A 16 3.86 -2.93 -21.62
C VAL A 16 3.09 -3.27 -20.35
N VAL A 17 3.70 -2.94 -19.21
CA VAL A 17 3.01 -2.87 -17.91
C VAL A 17 2.58 -1.43 -17.67
N LEU A 18 1.27 -1.23 -17.47
CA LEU A 18 0.71 0.06 -17.08
C LEU A 18 0.44 0.03 -15.57
N TRP A 19 1.16 0.85 -14.81
CA TRP A 19 0.99 0.98 -13.36
C TRP A 19 0.18 2.24 -13.03
N ILE A 20 -0.91 2.09 -12.28
CA ILE A 20 -1.73 3.20 -11.77
C ILE A 20 -1.70 3.16 -10.25
N ASP A 21 -0.99 4.10 -9.63
CA ASP A 21 -0.96 4.21 -8.19
C ASP A 21 -2.16 5.01 -7.67
N GLU A 22 -2.74 4.56 -6.56
CA GLU A 22 -3.86 5.17 -5.84
C GLU A 22 -4.99 5.56 -6.81
N ILE A 23 -5.53 4.55 -7.51
CA ILE A 23 -6.55 4.74 -8.55
C ILE A 23 -7.82 5.42 -8.02
N GLU A 24 -8.06 5.41 -6.72
CA GLU A 24 -9.09 6.22 -6.11
C GLU A 24 -8.79 7.72 -6.22
N LYS A 25 -7.53 8.17 -6.01
CA LYS A 25 -7.17 9.58 -5.91
C LYS A 25 -7.22 10.32 -7.24
N GLY A 26 -6.78 9.68 -8.32
CA GLY A 26 -6.89 10.24 -9.68
C GLY A 26 -8.35 10.50 -10.11
N PHE A 27 -9.30 10.01 -9.31
CA PHE A 27 -10.70 9.95 -9.62
C PHE A 27 -11.60 10.44 -8.43
N ALA A 28 -11.01 10.91 -7.32
CA ALA A 28 -11.69 11.30 -6.08
C ALA A 28 -12.00 12.81 -5.94
N TYR A 29 -12.16 13.55 -7.04
CA TYR A 29 -12.66 14.95 -7.01
C TYR A 29 -14.13 15.08 -6.55
N THR A 30 -14.66 14.13 -5.77
CA THR A 30 -16.07 13.96 -5.43
C THR A 30 -16.48 14.54 -4.07
N ARG A 31 -15.62 15.23 -3.33
CA ARG A 31 -15.98 15.74 -1.98
C ARG A 31 -16.37 17.21 -1.87
N THR A 32 -16.41 17.98 -2.97
CA THR A 32 -16.89 19.38 -2.93
C THR A 32 -17.73 19.74 -4.17
N GLY A 33 -19.05 19.81 -4.00
CA GLY A 33 -19.98 20.63 -4.79
C GLY A 33 -20.23 20.23 -6.25
N ASP A 34 -21.22 19.35 -6.46
CA ASP A 34 -22.16 19.18 -7.61
C ASP A 34 -21.71 19.26 -9.08
N SER A 35 -20.48 19.70 -9.38
CA SER A 35 -19.96 19.95 -10.73
C SER A 35 -18.85 18.96 -11.13
N ASP A 36 -18.07 18.47 -10.16
CA ASP A 36 -16.92 17.58 -10.42
C ASP A 36 -17.24 16.08 -10.33
N ALA A 37 -18.34 15.70 -9.67
CA ALA A 37 -18.76 14.30 -9.56
C ALA A 37 -19.04 13.65 -10.94
N GLY A 38 -19.52 14.44 -11.90
CA GLY A 38 -19.75 13.99 -13.27
C GLY A 38 -18.46 13.75 -14.07
N LEU A 39 -17.36 14.43 -13.73
CA LEU A 39 -16.09 14.26 -14.43
C LEU A 39 -15.44 12.93 -14.05
N SER A 40 -15.34 12.62 -12.76
CA SER A 40 -14.79 11.35 -12.27
C SER A 40 -15.55 10.15 -12.80
N LYS A 41 -16.90 10.18 -12.79
CA LYS A 41 -17.72 9.09 -13.33
C LYS A 41 -17.47 8.85 -14.83
N ARG A 42 -17.28 9.91 -15.61
CA ARG A 42 -16.91 9.80 -17.03
C ARG A 42 -15.51 9.23 -17.23
N LEU A 43 -14.55 9.58 -16.37
CA LEU A 43 -13.19 9.03 -16.42
C LEU A 43 -13.19 7.54 -16.11
N TYR A 44 -13.92 7.10 -15.07
CA TYR A 44 -14.11 5.68 -14.77
C TYR A 44 -14.77 4.94 -15.93
N GLY A 45 -15.84 5.50 -16.50
CA GLY A 45 -16.50 4.92 -17.67
C GLY A 45 -15.52 4.68 -18.84
N ARG A 46 -14.65 5.65 -19.13
CA ARG A 46 -13.64 5.52 -20.21
C ARG A 46 -12.59 4.47 -19.91
N LEU A 47 -12.06 4.43 -18.68
CA LEU A 47 -11.11 3.39 -18.29
C LEU A 47 -11.75 2.01 -18.38
N LEU A 48 -12.99 1.87 -17.93
CA LEU A 48 -13.75 0.62 -17.98
C LEU A 48 -14.04 0.16 -19.40
N THR A 49 -14.45 1.07 -20.28
CA THR A 49 -14.61 0.78 -21.71
C THR A 49 -13.29 0.32 -22.32
N TRP A 50 -12.20 1.02 -22.04
CA TRP A 50 -10.87 0.64 -22.53
C TRP A 50 -10.42 -0.73 -22.01
N LEU A 51 -10.62 -1.04 -20.73
CA LEU A 51 -10.33 -2.35 -20.15
C LEU A 51 -11.04 -3.49 -20.92
N GLN A 52 -12.25 -3.24 -21.42
CA GLN A 52 -13.05 -4.20 -22.17
C GLN A 52 -12.69 -4.27 -23.66
N GLU A 53 -12.30 -3.15 -24.26
CA GLU A 53 -12.10 -3.02 -25.71
C GLU A 53 -10.64 -3.15 -26.16
N ARG A 54 -9.68 -3.07 -25.24
CA ARG A 54 -8.24 -3.13 -25.57
C ARG A 54 -7.89 -4.41 -26.32
N LYS A 55 -7.10 -4.28 -27.39
CA LYS A 55 -6.66 -5.41 -28.22
C LYS A 55 -5.18 -5.78 -28.03
N GLY A 56 -4.38 -4.82 -27.55
CA GLY A 56 -2.94 -5.01 -27.34
C GLY A 56 -2.59 -5.64 -25.98
N PRO A 57 -1.43 -6.31 -25.85
CA PRO A 57 -0.97 -6.91 -24.59
C PRO A 57 -0.48 -5.84 -23.59
N VAL A 58 -1.42 -5.13 -22.98
CA VAL A 58 -1.15 -4.19 -21.89
C VAL A 58 -1.55 -4.84 -20.57
N PHE A 59 -0.57 -5.11 -19.71
CA PHE A 59 -0.81 -5.63 -18.36
C PHE A 59 -1.03 -4.46 -17.41
N LEU A 60 -2.27 -4.28 -16.94
CA LEU A 60 -2.62 -3.20 -16.02
C LEU A 60 -2.44 -3.67 -14.57
N VAL A 61 -1.71 -2.89 -13.77
CA VAL A 61 -1.69 -3.01 -12.31
C VAL A 61 -2.16 -1.69 -11.72
N ALA A 62 -3.05 -1.77 -10.73
CA ALA A 62 -3.52 -0.61 -10.00
C ALA A 62 -3.49 -0.85 -8.49
N THR A 63 -3.14 0.17 -7.72
CA THR A 63 -3.24 0.13 -6.25
C THR A 63 -4.47 0.93 -5.81
N CYS A 64 -5.06 0.55 -4.67
CA CYS A 64 -6.18 1.25 -4.09
C CYS A 64 -6.17 1.14 -2.57
N ASN A 65 -6.29 2.27 -1.86
CA ASN A 65 -6.39 2.29 -0.40
C ASN A 65 -7.82 2.43 0.11
N ASP A 66 -8.71 3.09 -0.66
CA ASP A 66 -10.12 3.30 -0.32
C ASP A 66 -11.02 2.69 -1.41
N VAL A 67 -11.34 1.41 -1.23
CA VAL A 67 -12.13 0.65 -2.20
C VAL A 67 -13.62 1.05 -2.24
N GLU A 68 -14.13 1.65 -1.17
CA GLU A 68 -15.52 2.13 -1.12
C GLU A 68 -15.73 3.34 -2.03
N SER A 69 -14.67 4.10 -2.29
CA SER A 69 -14.68 5.21 -3.24
C SER A 69 -14.73 4.77 -4.71
N LEU A 70 -14.42 3.50 -5.00
CA LEU A 70 -14.45 2.98 -6.36
C LEU A 70 -15.88 2.66 -6.79
N PRO A 71 -16.26 2.96 -8.06
CA PRO A 71 -17.52 2.50 -8.61
C PRO A 71 -17.62 0.97 -8.52
N PRO A 72 -18.73 0.40 -8.01
CA PRO A 72 -18.90 -1.05 -7.87
C PRO A 72 -18.71 -1.81 -9.19
N GLU A 73 -18.93 -1.14 -10.31
CA GLU A 73 -18.73 -1.73 -11.63
C GLU A 73 -17.25 -2.08 -11.88
N MET A 74 -16.27 -1.39 -11.29
CA MET A 74 -14.83 -1.75 -11.43
C MET A 74 -14.52 -3.12 -10.86
N MET A 75 -15.22 -3.53 -9.81
CA MET A 75 -15.01 -4.79 -9.10
C MET A 75 -15.72 -5.99 -9.77
N ARG A 76 -16.39 -5.78 -10.90
CA ARG A 76 -17.03 -6.89 -11.63
C ARG A 76 -15.98 -7.73 -12.35
N LYS A 77 -16.14 -9.05 -12.29
CA LYS A 77 -15.30 -10.01 -13.02
C LYS A 77 -15.22 -9.66 -14.51
N GLY A 78 -14.01 -9.72 -15.07
CA GLY A 78 -13.72 -9.36 -16.47
C GLY A 78 -13.29 -7.91 -16.69
N ARG A 79 -12.95 -7.17 -15.62
CA ARG A 79 -12.37 -5.80 -15.68
C ARG A 79 -11.00 -5.76 -15.01
N PHE A 80 -10.98 -6.12 -13.73
CA PHE A 80 -9.79 -6.63 -13.08
C PHE A 80 -9.92 -8.15 -13.02
N ASP A 81 -8.91 -8.83 -13.55
CA ASP A 81 -8.88 -10.29 -13.59
C ASP A 81 -8.65 -10.85 -12.17
N GLU A 82 -7.71 -10.22 -11.44
CA GLU A 82 -7.36 -10.57 -10.08
C GLU A 82 -7.29 -9.33 -9.19
N VAL A 83 -7.77 -9.46 -7.96
CA VAL A 83 -7.71 -8.42 -6.93
C VAL A 83 -6.97 -8.99 -5.74
N PHE A 84 -5.83 -8.38 -5.41
CA PHE A 84 -4.98 -8.79 -4.32
C PHE A 84 -5.25 -7.92 -3.09
N PHE A 85 -5.40 -8.55 -1.94
CA PHE A 85 -5.46 -7.84 -0.67
C PHE A 85 -4.12 -7.94 0.04
N VAL A 86 -3.53 -6.78 0.29
CA VAL A 86 -2.27 -6.63 1.03
C VAL A 86 -2.64 -6.15 2.43
N ASP A 87 -2.52 -7.03 3.42
CA ASP A 87 -2.75 -6.71 4.82
C ASP A 87 -1.44 -6.25 5.50
N LEU A 88 -1.53 -5.94 6.78
CA LEU A 88 -0.38 -5.72 7.64
C LEU A 88 0.51 -6.97 7.70
N PRO A 89 1.84 -6.79 7.74
CA PRO A 89 2.78 -7.90 7.71
C PRO A 89 2.64 -8.82 8.94
N THR A 90 2.77 -10.12 8.69
CA THR A 90 2.95 -11.19 9.69
C THR A 90 4.23 -11.01 10.52
N ALA A 91 4.40 -11.80 11.58
CA ALA A 91 5.60 -11.68 12.42
C ALA A 91 6.88 -11.98 11.63
N GLU A 92 6.84 -12.98 10.75
CA GLU A 92 7.93 -13.38 9.86
C GLU A 92 8.26 -12.26 8.86
N GLU A 93 7.25 -11.67 8.22
CA GLU A 93 7.43 -10.54 7.31
C GLU A 93 7.96 -9.30 8.03
N ARG A 94 7.49 -9.01 9.26
CA ARG A 94 8.02 -7.89 10.06
C ARG A 94 9.49 -8.09 10.40
N ALA A 95 9.91 -9.30 10.78
CA ALA A 95 11.31 -9.61 11.03
C ALA A 95 12.17 -9.38 9.77
N GLU A 96 11.66 -9.76 8.60
CA GLU A 96 12.32 -9.58 7.31
C GLU A 96 12.39 -8.09 6.90
N ILE A 97 11.31 -7.34 7.08
CA ILE A 97 11.27 -5.88 6.85
C ILE A 97 12.31 -5.19 7.75
N LEU A 98 12.33 -5.49 9.05
CA LEU A 98 13.32 -4.97 9.99
C LEU A 98 14.76 -5.29 9.53
N ARG A 99 15.02 -6.53 9.10
CA ARG A 99 16.32 -6.96 8.56
C ARG A 99 16.74 -6.10 7.37
N ILE A 100 15.83 -5.88 6.41
CA ILE A 100 16.07 -5.05 5.21
C ILE A 100 16.39 -3.60 5.61
N HIS A 101 15.60 -2.99 6.49
CA HIS A 101 15.80 -1.59 6.86
C HIS A 101 17.06 -1.36 7.70
N LEU A 102 17.47 -2.33 8.53
CA LEU A 102 18.77 -2.32 9.24
C LEU A 102 19.94 -2.40 8.26
N ALA A 103 19.90 -3.35 7.31
CA ALA A 103 20.94 -3.53 6.30
C ALA A 103 21.10 -2.29 5.41
N ARG A 104 19.98 -1.69 4.96
CA ARG A 104 19.99 -0.42 4.19
C ARG A 104 20.69 0.73 4.93
N ARG A 105 20.73 0.68 6.27
CA ARG A 105 21.37 1.67 7.16
C ARG A 105 22.78 1.25 7.61
N LYS A 106 23.37 0.27 6.91
CA LYS A 106 24.72 -0.27 7.19
C LYS A 106 24.84 -0.80 8.62
N ARG A 107 23.77 -1.37 9.16
CA ARG A 107 23.78 -2.10 10.43
C ARG A 107 23.68 -3.57 10.11
N ASP A 108 24.55 -4.36 10.74
CA ASP A 108 24.52 -5.82 10.62
C ASP A 108 23.27 -6.36 11.33
N PRO A 109 22.27 -6.91 10.59
CA PRO A 109 21.06 -7.43 11.20
C PRO A 109 21.32 -8.57 12.19
N GLY A 110 22.44 -9.30 12.05
CA GLY A 110 22.82 -10.37 12.99
C GLY A 110 23.14 -9.90 14.40
N ARG A 111 23.29 -8.58 14.62
CA ARG A 111 23.48 -7.97 15.95
C ARG A 111 22.17 -7.63 16.67
N PHE A 112 21.03 -7.83 16.02
CA PHE A 112 19.72 -7.44 16.54
C PHE A 112 18.85 -8.68 16.75
N ASP A 113 18.05 -8.65 17.81
CA ASP A 113 17.05 -9.69 18.07
C ASP A 113 15.79 -9.39 17.24
N LEU A 114 15.81 -9.81 15.98
CA LEU A 114 14.70 -9.57 15.04
C LEU A 114 13.40 -10.24 15.49
N ALA A 115 13.47 -11.37 16.19
CA ALA A 115 12.29 -12.06 16.70
C ALA A 115 11.61 -11.24 17.81
N ALA A 116 12.39 -10.70 18.75
CA ALA A 116 11.87 -9.82 19.79
C ALA A 116 11.30 -8.52 19.21
N LEU A 117 11.95 -7.95 18.20
CA LEU A 117 11.46 -6.74 17.53
C LEU A 117 10.18 -7.00 16.74
N ALA A 118 10.08 -8.13 16.05
CA ALA A 118 8.85 -8.52 15.34
C ALA A 118 7.68 -8.78 16.29
N ALA A 119 7.94 -9.41 17.44
CA ALA A 119 6.93 -9.61 18.48
C ALA A 119 6.45 -8.29 19.09
N ALA A 120 7.35 -7.32 19.29
CA ALA A 120 7.00 -6.01 19.84
C ALA A 120 6.33 -5.05 18.86
N SER A 121 6.22 -5.42 17.58
CA SER A 121 5.69 -4.58 16.50
C SER A 121 4.41 -5.13 15.86
N GLU A 122 3.63 -5.90 16.62
CA GLU A 122 2.34 -6.38 16.15
C GLU A 122 1.43 -5.23 15.71
N GLY A 123 0.87 -5.37 14.51
CA GLY A 123 0.02 -4.35 13.89
C GLY A 123 0.77 -3.17 13.26
N PHE A 124 2.10 -3.17 13.21
CA PHE A 124 2.87 -2.15 12.50
C PHE A 124 2.90 -2.42 11.00
N SER A 125 2.77 -1.37 10.21
CA SER A 125 3.09 -1.39 8.78
C SER A 125 4.60 -1.37 8.54
N GLY A 126 5.04 -1.73 7.32
CA GLY A 126 6.46 -1.67 6.96
C GLY A 126 7.06 -0.27 7.10
N ALA A 127 6.29 0.78 6.79
CA ALA A 127 6.72 2.16 6.96
C ALA A 127 6.94 2.52 8.43
N GLU A 128 6.08 2.04 9.33
CA GLU A 128 6.22 2.30 10.77
C GLU A 128 7.43 1.56 11.38
N LEU A 129 7.70 0.33 10.92
CA LEU A 129 8.94 -0.39 11.28
C LEU A 129 10.19 0.38 10.86
N GLU A 130 10.18 0.94 9.65
CA GLU A 130 11.26 1.79 9.18
C GLU A 130 11.44 3.03 10.06
N GLN A 131 10.34 3.71 10.39
CA GLN A 131 10.40 4.91 11.24
C GLN A 131 10.88 4.59 12.65
N ALA A 132 10.51 3.45 13.23
CA ALA A 132 11.03 3.02 14.53
C ALA A 132 12.57 2.87 14.52
N ILE A 133 13.14 2.31 13.45
CA ILE A 133 14.60 2.22 13.29
C ILE A 133 15.23 3.62 13.14
N VAL A 134 14.61 4.52 12.38
CA VAL A 134 15.09 5.90 12.19
C VAL A 134 15.07 6.67 13.50
N ALA A 135 13.98 6.60 14.26
CA ALA A 135 13.85 7.22 15.57
C ALA A 135 14.91 6.69 16.54
N ALA A 136 15.10 5.36 16.58
CA ALA A 136 16.08 4.72 17.45
C ALA A 136 17.52 5.12 17.09
N LEU A 137 17.81 5.36 15.80
CA LEU A 137 19.10 5.89 15.36
C LEU A 137 19.33 7.33 15.86
N HIS A 138 18.31 8.18 15.79
CA HIS A 138 18.40 9.54 16.33
C HIS A 138 18.59 9.51 17.86
N ALA A 139 17.88 8.63 18.56
CA ALA A 139 18.04 8.43 20.00
C ALA A 139 19.46 7.96 20.35
N ALA A 140 19.99 6.96 19.63
CA ALA A 140 21.35 6.46 19.80
C ALA A 140 22.39 7.58 19.59
N PHE A 141 22.24 8.36 18.53
CA PHE A 141 23.12 9.49 18.23
C PHE A 141 23.10 10.54 19.35
N SER A 142 21.92 10.92 19.83
CA SER A 142 21.76 11.86 20.95
C SER A 142 22.41 11.34 22.24
N ARG A 143 22.30 10.04 22.51
CA ARG A 143 22.89 9.35 23.66
C ARG A 143 24.38 9.03 23.49
N LYS A 144 24.99 9.36 22.33
CA LYS A 144 26.36 8.99 21.95
C LYS A 144 26.62 7.48 22.09
N SER A 145 25.63 6.66 21.76
CA SER A 145 25.70 5.20 21.83
C SER A 145 25.49 4.57 20.45
N GLU A 146 25.80 3.27 20.32
CA GLU A 146 25.40 2.52 19.13
C GLU A 146 23.90 2.18 19.17
N LEU A 147 23.32 1.97 17.99
CA LEU A 147 21.98 1.42 17.86
C LEU A 147 21.95 -0.01 18.42
N SER A 148 20.96 -0.31 19.25
CA SER A 148 20.78 -1.63 19.85
C SER A 148 19.33 -2.08 19.76
N THR A 149 19.08 -3.38 19.93
CA THR A 149 17.73 -3.95 20.05
C THR A 149 16.89 -3.20 21.09
N ALA A 150 17.49 -2.83 22.23
CA ALA A 150 16.79 -2.15 23.32
C ALA A 150 16.26 -0.77 22.90
N LEU A 151 17.03 -0.01 22.13
CA LEU A 151 16.60 1.30 21.62
C LEU A 151 15.45 1.17 20.62
N ILE A 152 15.50 0.19 19.72
CA ILE A 152 14.40 -0.03 18.77
C ILE A 152 13.14 -0.49 19.51
N LEU A 153 13.27 -1.37 20.52
CA LEU A 153 12.14 -1.76 21.37
C LEU A 153 11.53 -0.59 22.13
N GLU A 154 12.34 0.38 22.59
CA GLU A 154 11.86 1.61 23.24
C GLU A 154 10.97 2.41 22.27
N GLU A 155 11.42 2.61 21.03
CA GLU A 155 10.65 3.33 20.00
C GLU A 155 9.38 2.58 19.55
N LEU A 156 9.46 1.26 19.42
CA LEU A 156 8.28 0.45 19.08
C LEU A 156 7.21 0.55 20.18
N ARG A 157 7.60 0.52 21.45
CA ARG A 157 6.66 0.61 22.59
C ARG A 157 6.08 2.01 22.79
N SER A 158 6.81 3.06 22.40
CA SER A 158 6.34 4.44 22.48
C SER A 158 5.43 4.82 21.30
N THR A 159 5.45 4.04 20.22
CA THR A 159 4.67 4.30 19.01
C THR A 159 3.32 3.59 19.07
N ARG A 160 2.24 4.31 18.78
CA ARG A 160 0.93 3.69 18.52
C ARG A 160 0.79 3.42 17.03
N PRO A 161 0.65 2.16 16.60
CA PRO A 161 0.58 1.86 15.18
C PRO A 161 -0.74 2.31 14.54
N LEU A 162 -0.72 2.53 13.23
CA LEU A 162 -1.85 2.95 12.43
C LEU A 162 -3.01 1.95 12.54
N SER A 163 -2.71 0.67 12.70
CA SER A 163 -3.70 -0.40 12.95
C SER A 163 -4.57 -0.18 14.17
N VAL A 164 -4.06 0.53 15.17
CA VAL A 164 -4.80 0.90 16.38
C VAL A 164 -5.51 2.23 16.18
N LEU A 165 -4.89 3.19 15.49
CA LEU A 165 -5.45 4.52 15.27
C LEU A 165 -6.58 4.55 14.24
N ARG A 166 -6.57 3.64 13.26
CA ARG A 166 -7.55 3.49 12.17
C ARG A 166 -8.12 2.08 12.14
N ARG A 167 -8.40 1.54 13.32
CA ARG A 167 -8.90 0.17 13.48
C ARG A 167 -10.16 -0.05 12.66
N GLU A 168 -11.10 0.87 12.72
CA GLU A 168 -12.40 0.78 12.04
C GLU A 168 -12.23 0.69 10.51
N GLU A 169 -11.37 1.54 9.94
CA GLU A 169 -11.07 1.54 8.50
C GLU A 169 -10.43 0.21 8.06
N ILE A 170 -9.48 -0.32 8.84
CA ILE A 170 -8.78 -1.56 8.53
C ILE A 170 -9.70 -2.78 8.67
N GLU A 171 -10.52 -2.83 9.73
CA GLU A 171 -11.49 -3.91 9.93
C GLU A 171 -12.55 -3.89 8.82
N ALA A 172 -13.03 -2.71 8.41
CA ALA A 172 -13.94 -2.57 7.28
C ALA A 172 -13.31 -3.06 5.97
N LEU A 173 -12.05 -2.68 5.70
CA LEU A 173 -11.34 -3.12 4.51
C LEU A 173 -11.09 -4.65 4.49
N ARG A 174 -10.73 -5.24 5.63
CA ARG A 174 -10.58 -6.71 5.78
C ARG A 174 -11.91 -7.43 5.57
N ALA A 175 -13.00 -6.91 6.13
CA ALA A 175 -14.34 -7.47 5.94
C ALA A 175 -14.81 -7.34 4.48
N TRP A 176 -14.44 -6.26 3.80
CA TRP A 176 -14.66 -6.10 2.37
C TRP A 176 -13.82 -7.11 1.56
N ALA A 177 -12.55 -7.30 1.90
CA ALA A 177 -11.65 -8.20 1.18
C ALA A 177 -12.04 -9.68 1.35
N ALA A 178 -12.60 -10.06 2.50
CA ALA A 178 -13.00 -11.42 2.82
C ALA A 178 -13.92 -12.03 1.74
N GLY A 179 -13.43 -13.08 1.06
CA GLY A 179 -14.14 -13.78 0.00
C GLY A 179 -14.23 -13.04 -1.34
N ARG A 180 -13.56 -11.88 -1.48
CA ARG A 180 -13.54 -11.06 -2.70
C ARG A 180 -12.15 -10.96 -3.36
N THR A 181 -11.08 -11.24 -2.60
CA THR A 181 -9.69 -11.03 -3.04
C THR A 181 -8.81 -12.26 -2.81
N VAL A 182 -7.66 -12.26 -3.47
CA VAL A 182 -6.56 -13.19 -3.22
C VAL A 182 -5.63 -12.57 -2.16
N PRO A 183 -5.24 -13.29 -1.10
CA PRO A 183 -4.26 -12.78 -0.14
C PRO A 183 -2.88 -12.66 -0.81
N ALA A 184 -2.19 -11.55 -0.55
CA ALA A 184 -0.84 -11.28 -1.08
C ALA A 184 0.26 -11.26 0.00
N SER A 185 -0.03 -11.81 1.17
CA SER A 185 0.85 -11.96 2.34
C SER A 185 0.89 -13.42 2.78
#